data_AF-A0A5B6TT50-F1
#
_entry.id   AF-A0A5B6TT50-F1
#
_cell.length_a   1.000
_cell.length_b   1.000
_cell.length_c   1.000
_cell.angle_alpha   90.00
_cell.angle_beta   90.00
_cell.angle_gamma   90.00
#
_symmetry.space_group_name_H-M   'P 1'
#
loop_
_entity.id
_entity.type
_entity.pdbx_description
1 polymer ?
#
loop_
_entity_poly.entity_id
_entity_poly.type
_entity_poly.pdbx_seq_one_letter_code
_entity_poly.pdbx_strand_id
1 'polypeptide(L)'
;MRKVIFSATVVALSSIGLSSVAFAHAHLEGAQPPVGGTVKEAPTELDLKFSEELNLKFTGVKVTGPDKKEVKTDNAMLMGGDKTYMVNVPAGLAAGTYKVEWHALSQDGHKTHGDYKFTVKP
;
A
#
# COMPACT_ATOMS: atom_id res chain seq x y z
N MET A 1 -0.30 -40.07 -62.74
CA MET A 1 -0.39 -40.51 -61.33
C MET A 1 0.20 -39.39 -60.46
N ARG A 2 -0.57 -38.91 -59.48
CA ARG A 2 -0.24 -37.80 -58.56
C ARG A 2 0.91 -38.16 -57.63
N LYS A 3 1.82 -37.22 -57.34
CA LYS A 3 2.31 -36.93 -55.98
C LYS A 3 2.59 -35.44 -55.84
N VAL A 4 1.79 -34.80 -54.99
CA VAL A 4 1.91 -33.41 -54.54
C VAL A 4 2.62 -33.49 -53.19
N ILE A 5 3.70 -32.74 -52.97
CA ILE A 5 4.26 -32.59 -51.62
C ILE A 5 4.50 -31.10 -51.38
N PHE A 6 3.71 -30.59 -50.43
CA PHE A 6 3.67 -29.23 -49.93
C PHE A 6 5.03 -28.83 -49.33
N SER A 7 5.61 -27.72 -49.79
CA SER A 7 6.63 -27.01 -49.01
C SER A 7 5.93 -26.16 -47.97
N ALA A 8 6.02 -26.58 -46.71
CA ALA A 8 5.50 -25.85 -45.56
C ALA A 8 6.36 -24.61 -45.29
N THR A 9 5.79 -23.43 -45.53
CA THR A 9 6.31 -22.16 -45.04
C THR A 9 6.18 -22.14 -43.52
N VAL A 10 7.28 -22.31 -42.79
CA VAL A 10 7.32 -22.12 -41.34
C VAL A 10 7.31 -20.61 -41.09
N VAL A 11 6.16 -20.06 -40.74
CA VAL A 11 6.05 -18.69 -40.20
C VAL A 11 6.52 -18.74 -38.75
N ALA A 12 7.73 -18.27 -38.50
CA ALA A 12 8.24 -18.07 -37.14
C ALA A 12 7.47 -16.90 -36.50
N LEU A 13 6.51 -17.22 -35.63
CA LEU A 13 5.73 -16.23 -34.88
C LEU A 13 6.62 -15.69 -33.74
N SER A 14 7.17 -14.48 -33.91
CA SER A 14 7.92 -13.78 -32.86
C SER A 14 6.97 -13.39 -31.73
N SER A 15 6.95 -14.18 -30.66
CA SER A 15 6.31 -13.82 -29.39
C SER A 15 7.12 -12.73 -28.70
N ILE A 16 6.78 -11.46 -28.96
CA ILE A 16 7.24 -10.33 -28.16
C ILE A 16 6.55 -10.45 -26.81
N GLY A 17 7.25 -11.00 -25.82
CA GLY A 17 6.78 -11.10 -24.45
C GLY A 17 6.50 -9.71 -23.88
N LEU A 18 5.24 -9.42 -23.60
CA LEU A 18 4.85 -8.31 -22.74
C LEU A 18 5.37 -8.64 -21.33
N SER A 19 6.50 -8.04 -20.94
CA SER A 19 6.99 -8.08 -19.57
C SER A 19 5.99 -7.33 -18.69
N SER A 20 5.06 -8.06 -18.08
CA SER A 20 4.22 -7.53 -17.01
C SER A 20 5.14 -7.06 -15.89
N VAL A 21 5.03 -5.80 -15.48
CA VAL A 21 5.68 -5.30 -14.27
C VAL A 21 5.04 -6.04 -13.10
N ALA A 22 5.70 -7.09 -12.60
CA ALA A 22 5.31 -7.72 -11.35
C ALA A 22 5.73 -6.77 -10.23
N PHE A 23 4.77 -6.13 -9.57
CA PHE A 23 5.03 -5.35 -8.36
C PHE A 23 5.30 -6.33 -7.22
N ALA A 24 6.56 -6.71 -7.04
CA ALA A 24 6.95 -7.57 -5.93
C ALA A 24 6.82 -6.82 -4.58
N HIS A 25 7.16 -5.53 -4.58
CA HIS A 25 7.25 -4.74 -3.36
C HIS A 25 5.93 -4.02 -3.03
N ALA A 26 5.51 -4.05 -1.76
CA ALA A 26 4.39 -3.24 -1.29
C ALA A 26 4.71 -1.74 -1.35
N HIS A 27 3.95 -0.99 -2.14
CA HIS A 27 4.00 0.47 -2.20
C HIS A 27 2.69 1.06 -1.67
N LEU A 28 2.76 2.16 -0.92
CA LEU A 28 1.57 2.88 -0.49
C LEU A 28 0.88 3.51 -1.70
N GLU A 29 -0.34 3.08 -2.00
CA GLU A 29 -1.17 3.59 -3.10
C GLU A 29 -2.14 4.69 -2.65
N GLY A 30 -2.52 4.67 -1.37
CA GLY A 30 -3.45 5.63 -0.81
C GLY A 30 -3.52 5.52 0.69
N ALA A 31 -4.07 6.55 1.33
CA ALA A 31 -4.30 6.56 2.76
C ALA A 31 -5.58 7.34 3.10
N GLN A 32 -6.16 7.00 4.25
CA GLN A 32 -7.16 7.81 4.92
C GLN A 32 -6.70 8.05 6.37
N PRO A 33 -6.51 9.31 6.80
CA PRO A 33 -6.60 10.57 6.05
C PRO A 33 -5.70 10.65 4.80
N PRO A 34 -6.05 11.46 3.78
CA PRO A 34 -5.29 11.52 2.54
C PRO A 34 -3.85 12.00 2.75
N VAL A 35 -2.92 11.45 1.96
CA VAL A 35 -1.51 11.89 1.92
C VAL A 35 -1.42 13.39 1.64
N GLY A 36 -0.83 14.15 2.55
CA GLY A 36 -0.73 15.61 2.49
C GLY A 36 -2.06 16.34 2.68
N GLY A 37 -3.14 15.61 2.97
CA GLY A 37 -4.50 16.13 3.06
C GLY A 37 -4.79 16.82 4.39
N THR A 38 -5.83 17.67 4.36
CA THR A 38 -6.41 18.27 5.56
C THR A 38 -7.80 17.69 5.79
N VAL A 39 -8.07 17.22 7.01
CA VAL A 39 -9.38 16.74 7.46
C VAL A 39 -9.95 17.68 8.50
N LYS A 40 -11.26 17.92 8.44
CA LYS A 40 -11.97 18.75 9.44
C LYS A 40 -12.18 18.00 10.75
N GLU A 41 -12.59 16.74 10.64
CA GLU A 41 -12.83 15.88 11.79
C GLU A 41 -11.59 15.05 12.09
N ALA A 42 -11.26 14.93 13.38
CA ALA A 42 -10.20 14.06 13.85
C ALA A 42 -10.57 12.60 13.55
N PRO A 43 -9.69 11.83 12.86
CA PRO A 43 -9.96 10.43 12.59
C PRO A 43 -9.89 9.60 13.88
N THR A 44 -10.56 8.45 13.88
CA THR A 44 -10.45 7.41 14.91
C THR A 44 -9.62 6.21 14.45
N GLU A 45 -9.27 6.16 13.17
CA GLU A 45 -8.46 5.12 12.56
C GLU A 45 -7.62 5.70 11.41
N LEU A 46 -6.57 4.98 11.03
CA LEU A 46 -5.79 5.24 9.82
C LEU A 46 -5.88 4.02 8.92
N ASP A 47 -6.23 4.24 7.65
CA ASP A 47 -6.15 3.23 6.60
C ASP A 47 -4.98 3.54 5.69
N LEU A 48 -4.10 2.57 5.48
CA LEU A 48 -3.01 2.64 4.52
C LEU A 48 -3.22 1.52 3.50
N LYS A 49 -3.53 1.90 2.25
CA LYS A 49 -3.72 0.97 1.14
C LYS A 49 -2.41 0.77 0.40
N PHE A 50 -2.07 -0.49 0.15
CA PHE A 50 -0.85 -0.90 -0.53
C PHE A 50 -1.16 -1.63 -1.84
N SER A 51 -0.17 -1.67 -2.73
CA SER A 51 -0.24 -2.39 -4.01
C SER A 51 -0.31 -3.91 -3.83
N GLU A 52 0.32 -4.41 -2.76
CA GLU A 52 0.49 -5.84 -2.48
C GLU A 52 -0.15 -6.28 -1.17
N GLU A 53 -0.45 -7.57 -1.09
CA GLU A 53 -0.94 -8.20 0.14
C GLU A 53 0.15 -8.18 1.21
N LEU A 54 -0.24 -7.93 2.45
CA LEU A 54 0.66 -7.70 3.55
C LEU A 54 0.66 -8.85 4.54
N ASN A 55 1.76 -8.95 5.27
CA ASN A 55 1.85 -9.73 6.48
C ASN A 55 1.62 -8.83 7.71
N LEU A 56 0.50 -9.00 8.38
CA LEU A 56 0.10 -8.16 9.52
C LEU A 56 1.14 -8.13 10.65
N LYS A 57 1.77 -9.28 10.94
CA LYS A 57 2.72 -9.41 12.07
C LYS A 57 3.97 -8.55 11.88
N PHE A 58 4.31 -8.19 10.65
CA PHE A 58 5.52 -7.45 10.29
C PHE A 58 5.22 -6.12 9.59
N THR A 59 3.99 -5.65 9.69
CA THR A 59 3.52 -4.38 9.14
C THR A 59 3.05 -3.49 10.29
N GLY A 60 3.41 -2.21 10.25
CA GLY A 60 3.07 -1.29 11.32
C GLY A 60 3.30 0.16 10.99
N VAL A 61 2.77 1.02 11.86
CA VAL A 61 2.95 2.47 11.79
C VAL A 61 3.45 3.04 13.11
N LYS A 62 4.12 4.18 13.01
CA LYS A 62 4.38 5.11 14.11
C LYS A 62 3.78 6.46 13.75
N VAL A 63 2.93 6.97 14.63
CA VAL A 63 2.23 8.24 14.41
C VAL A 63 2.78 9.28 15.38
N THR A 64 3.26 10.41 14.86
CA THR A 64 3.76 11.53 15.67
C THR A 64 2.84 12.74 15.50
N GLY A 65 2.33 13.26 16.61
CA GLY A 65 1.44 14.41 16.65
C GLY A 65 2.14 15.77 16.53
N PRO A 66 1.36 16.87 16.49
CA PRO A 66 1.88 18.23 16.37
C PRO A 66 2.73 18.67 17.57
N ASP A 67 2.53 18.06 18.74
CA ASP A 67 3.32 18.27 19.95
C ASP A 67 4.62 17.45 19.99
N LYS A 68 4.96 16.79 18.86
CA LYS A 68 6.09 15.87 18.69
C LYS A 68 6.04 14.63 19.58
N LYS A 69 4.88 14.30 20.14
CA LYS A 69 4.67 13.06 20.90
C LYS A 69 4.10 11.97 20.01
N GLU A 70 4.38 10.74 20.39
CA GLU A 70 3.81 9.58 19.73
C GLU A 70 2.32 9.45 20.10
N VAL A 71 1.49 9.25 19.08
CA VAL A 71 0.08 8.91 19.24
C VAL A 71 0.01 7.40 19.40
N LYS A 72 -0.63 6.95 20.49
CA LYS A 72 -0.84 5.53 20.73
C LYS A 72 -1.72 4.93 19.63
N THR A 73 -1.29 3.82 19.05
CA THR A 73 -2.06 3.04 18.08
C THR A 73 -2.40 1.66 18.63
N ASP A 74 -3.56 1.11 18.26
CA ASP A 74 -3.95 -0.24 18.65
C ASP A 74 -4.90 -0.92 17.63
N ASN A 75 -5.26 -2.18 17.89
CA ASN A 75 -6.21 -2.96 17.09
C ASN A 75 -5.86 -3.02 15.58
N ALA A 76 -4.58 -3.14 15.26
CA ALA A 76 -4.12 -3.27 13.88
C ALA A 76 -4.71 -4.52 13.20
N MET A 77 -5.22 -4.35 11.99
CA MET A 77 -5.77 -5.43 11.17
C MET A 77 -5.53 -5.17 9.68
N LEU A 78 -5.73 -6.21 8.87
CA LEU A 78 -5.75 -6.08 7.43
C LEU A 78 -7.17 -6.16 6.89
N MET A 79 -7.44 -5.38 5.84
CA MET A 79 -8.71 -5.32 5.12
C MET A 79 -8.47 -5.38 3.61
N GLY A 80 -9.55 -5.52 2.84
CA GLY A 80 -9.49 -5.37 1.38
C GLY A 80 -8.63 -6.43 0.68
N GLY A 81 -8.70 -7.68 1.14
CA GLY A 81 -7.86 -8.76 0.65
C GLY A 81 -6.40 -8.59 1.08
N ASP A 82 -6.19 -8.26 2.34
CA ASP A 82 -4.87 -8.06 2.97
C ASP A 82 -4.00 -6.93 2.41
N LYS A 83 -4.57 -6.06 1.56
CA LYS A 83 -3.87 -4.92 0.94
C LYS A 83 -4.03 -3.60 1.69
N THR A 84 -4.93 -3.52 2.67
CA THR A 84 -5.12 -2.32 3.48
C THR A 84 -4.74 -2.61 4.92
N TYR A 85 -3.75 -1.88 5.45
CA TYR A 85 -3.43 -1.86 6.87
C TYR A 85 -4.29 -0.80 7.57
N MET A 86 -5.13 -1.24 8.50
CA MET A 86 -5.96 -0.38 9.34
C MET A 86 -5.43 -0.42 10.77
N VAL A 87 -5.41 0.73 11.43
CA VAL A 87 -5.07 0.82 12.85
C VAL A 87 -5.85 1.93 13.55
N ASN A 88 -6.26 1.70 14.78
CA ASN A 88 -6.99 2.69 15.56
C ASN A 88 -6.05 3.76 16.11
N VAL A 89 -6.57 4.97 16.23
CA VAL A 89 -5.96 6.10 16.94
C VAL A 89 -6.96 6.67 17.95
N PRO A 90 -6.51 7.39 19.00
CA PRO A 90 -7.42 7.93 20.00
C PRO A 90 -8.37 8.95 19.38
N ALA A 91 -9.64 8.90 19.78
CA ALA A 91 -10.60 9.93 19.41
C ALA A 91 -10.17 11.31 19.92
N GLY A 92 -10.54 12.36 19.18
CA GLY A 92 -10.27 13.74 19.60
C GLY A 92 -8.81 14.16 19.43
N LEU A 93 -8.14 13.68 18.37
CA LEU A 93 -6.83 14.19 17.98
C LEU A 93 -6.84 15.72 17.90
N ALA A 94 -5.84 16.36 18.51
CA ALA A 94 -5.69 17.81 18.50
C ALA A 94 -5.51 18.34 17.07
N ALA A 95 -5.92 19.59 16.85
CA ALA A 95 -5.64 20.27 15.59
C ALA A 95 -4.12 20.38 15.36
N GLY A 96 -3.67 20.10 14.14
CA GLY A 96 -2.26 20.16 13.78
C GLY A 96 -1.84 19.13 12.75
N THR A 97 -0.54 19.12 12.44
CA THR A 97 0.04 18.19 11.48
C THR A 97 0.55 16.93 12.17
N TYR A 98 0.17 15.79 11.63
CA TYR A 98 0.59 14.46 12.06
C TYR A 98 1.55 13.87 11.02
N LYS A 99 2.61 13.22 11.49
CA LYS A 99 3.50 12.39 10.65
C LYS A 99 3.18 10.92 10.89
N VAL A 100 2.95 10.17 9.82
CA VAL A 100 2.74 8.73 9.84
C VAL A 100 3.92 8.07 9.16
N GLU A 101 4.76 7.40 9.93
CA GLU A 101 5.86 6.58 9.43
C GLU A 101 5.39 5.13 9.38
N TRP A 102 5.56 4.45 8.26
CA TRP A 102 5.08 3.08 8.08
C TRP A 102 6.18 2.15 7.60
N HIS A 103 6.04 0.88 7.94
CA HIS A 103 6.80 -0.22 7.36
C HIS A 103 5.82 -1.36 7.02
N ALA A 104 6.10 -2.06 5.93
CA ALA A 104 5.26 -3.13 5.44
C ALA A 104 6.12 -4.32 5.02
N LEU A 105 5.65 -5.52 5.31
CA LEU A 105 6.19 -6.76 4.73
C LEU A 105 5.13 -7.31 3.78
N SER A 106 5.41 -7.38 2.49
CA SER A 106 4.53 -8.04 1.52
C SER A 106 4.60 -9.56 1.66
N GLN A 107 3.57 -10.26 1.18
CA GLN A 107 3.52 -11.73 1.17
C GLN A 107 4.64 -12.37 0.32
N ASP A 108 5.26 -11.60 -0.58
CA ASP A 108 6.43 -12.01 -1.35
C ASP A 108 7.75 -12.05 -0.54
N GLY A 109 7.72 -11.56 0.71
CA GLY A 109 8.83 -11.57 1.64
C GLY A 109 9.70 -10.30 1.69
N HIS A 110 9.39 -9.26 0.91
CA HIS A 110 10.16 -8.02 0.92
C HIS A 110 9.60 -6.98 1.89
N LYS A 111 10.52 -6.25 2.55
CA LYS A 111 10.19 -5.12 3.42
C LYS A 111 10.29 -3.81 2.67
N THR A 112 9.28 -2.98 2.82
CA THR A 112 9.28 -1.58 2.38
C THR A 112 8.93 -0.66 3.55
N HIS A 113 9.27 0.61 3.42
CA HIS A 113 8.93 1.63 4.40
C HIS A 113 8.74 2.98 3.73
N GLY A 114 8.13 3.91 4.45
CA GLY A 114 7.95 5.29 4.00
C GLY A 114 7.27 6.13 5.06
N ASP A 115 6.92 7.35 4.69
CA ASP A 115 6.15 8.24 5.56
C ASP A 115 5.22 9.14 4.75
N TYR A 116 4.19 9.63 5.41
CA TYR A 116 3.36 10.72 4.93
C TYR A 116 2.91 11.62 6.07
N LYS A 117 2.26 12.73 5.72
CA LYS A 117 1.65 13.64 6.68
C LYS A 117 0.19 13.89 6.37
N PHE A 118 -0.59 14.20 7.39
CA PHE A 118 -1.93 14.76 7.25
C PHE A 118 -2.14 15.86 8.29
N THR A 119 -3.16 16.70 8.09
CA THR A 119 -3.47 17.81 9.01
C THR A 119 -4.90 17.68 9.51
N VAL A 120 -5.11 17.80 10.81
CA VAL A 120 -6.43 18.00 11.42
C VAL A 120 -6.65 19.50 11.59
N LYS A 121 -7.70 20.05 10.97
CA LYS A 121 -8.07 21.46 11.05
C LYS A 121 -9.60 21.61 11.11
N PRO A 122 -10.20 21.67 12.30
CA PRO A 122 -11.64 21.86 12.47
C PRO A 122 -12.15 23.19 11.93
#